data_AF-A0A367LZS0-F1
#
_entry.id   AF-A0A367LZS0-F1
#
_cell.length_a   1.000
_cell.length_b   1.000
_cell.length_c   1.000
_cell.angle_alpha   90.00
_cell.angle_beta   90.00
_cell.angle_gamma   90.00
#
_symmetry.space_group_name_H-M   'P 1'
#
loop_
_entity.id
_entity.type
_entity.pdbx_description
1 polymer ?
#
loop_
_entity_poly.entity_id
_entity_poly.type
_entity_poly.pdbx_seq_one_letter_code
_entity_poly.pdbx_strand_id
1 'polypeptide(L)' 'MSEQGKTGLEIRREVMGDAFVERAMGNATAFTQPLQDFVNEHAWGSVW' A
#
# COMPACT_ATOMS: atom_id res chain seq x y z
N MET A 1 -13.58 10.07 -8.04
CA MET A 1 -12.23 9.95 -7.44
C MET A 1 -12.32 10.62 -6.09
N SER A 2 -12.56 9.81 -5.07
CA SER A 2 -12.93 10.26 -3.74
C SER A 2 -11.68 10.74 -2.97
N GLU A 3 -11.84 11.74 -2.10
CA GLU A 3 -10.80 12.43 -1.32
C GLU A 3 -10.09 11.58 -0.24
N GLN A 4 -9.77 10.31 -0.49
CA GLN A 4 -8.93 9.48 0.41
C GLN A 4 -7.43 9.79 0.22
N GLY A 5 -7.10 11.08 0.13
CA GLY A 5 -5.79 11.60 -0.27
C GLY A 5 -4.66 11.42 0.76
N LYS A 6 -4.93 10.86 1.94
CA LYS A 6 -3.87 10.11 2.65
C LYS A 6 -3.84 8.74 2.02
N THR A 7 -3.00 8.63 1.00
CA THR A 7 -2.84 7.43 0.20
C THR A 7 -2.63 6.27 1.14
N GLY A 8 -3.32 5.13 0.97
CA GLY A 8 -3.11 3.98 1.87
C GLY A 8 -1.63 3.57 1.97
N LEU A 9 -0.81 3.98 0.99
CA LEU A 9 0.64 3.89 1.06
C LEU A 9 1.28 4.69 2.22
N GLU A 10 0.80 5.89 2.53
CA GLU A 10 1.26 6.70 3.66
C GLU A 10 0.92 6.04 5.00
N ILE A 11 -0.33 5.62 5.19
CA ILE A 11 -0.76 4.90 6.41
C ILE A 11 0.05 3.60 6.55
N ARG A 12 0.23 2.87 5.45
CA ARG A 12 1.08 1.68 5.41
C ARG A 12 2.53 1.99 5.81
N ARG A 13 3.09 3.12 5.39
CA ARG A 13 4.45 3.55 5.77
C ARG A 13 4.54 3.97 7.23
N GLU A 14 3.53 4.66 7.75
CA GLU A 14 3.46 5.03 9.17
C GLU A 14 3.41 3.79 10.07
N VAL A 15 2.67 2.74 9.67
CA VAL A 15 2.50 1.52 10.46
C VAL A 15 3.66 0.53 10.27
N MET A 16 4.07 0.26 9.04
CA MET A 16 5.04 -0.79 8.72
C MET A 16 6.48 -0.27 8.58
N GLY A 17 6.66 1.05 8.44
CA GLY A 17 7.95 1.70 8.17
C GLY A 17 8.36 1.69 6.70
N ASP A 18 9.07 2.73 6.27
CA ASP A 18 9.47 2.92 4.87
C ASP A 18 10.28 1.77 4.30
N ALA A 19 11.29 1.29 5.04
CA ALA A 19 12.16 0.21 4.57
C ALA A 19 11.41 -1.09 4.27
N PHE A 20 10.35 -1.38 5.04
CA PHE A 20 9.51 -2.54 4.78
C PHE A 20 8.66 -2.35 3.52
N VAL A 21 8.03 -1.19 3.39
CA VAL A 21 7.15 -0.88 2.25
C VAL A 21 7.95 -0.86 0.95
N GLU A 22 9.14 -0.29 0.94
CA GLU A 22 10.03 -0.28 -0.22
C GLU A 22 10.46 -1.68 -0.63
N ARG A 23 10.81 -2.56 0.33
CA ARG A 23 11.12 -3.96 0.03
C ARG A 23 9.90 -4.69 -0.54
N ALA A 24 8.72 -4.47 0.03
CA ALA A 24 7.49 -5.13 -0.41
C ALA A 24 7.10 -4.73 -1.84
N MET A 25 7.19 -3.43 -2.17
CA MET A 25 6.91 -2.92 -3.50
C MET A 25 8.01 -3.29 -4.51
N GLY A 26 9.28 -3.22 -4.10
CA GLY A 26 10.43 -3.56 -4.96
C GLY A 26 10.53 -5.05 -5.29
N ASN A 27 10.01 -5.93 -4.43
CA ASN A 27 9.94 -7.37 -4.68
C ASN A 27 8.65 -7.79 -5.41
N ALA A 28 7.74 -6.85 -5.72
CA ALA A 28 6.52 -7.18 -6.43
C ALA A 28 6.83 -7.60 -7.88
N THR A 29 6.30 -8.74 -8.28
CA THR A 29 6.29 -9.21 -9.66
C THR A 29 4.98 -8.82 -10.34
N ALA A 30 4.90 -8.96 -11.68
CA ALA A 30 3.66 -8.72 -12.42
C ALA A 30 2.48 -9.58 -11.91
N PHE A 31 2.74 -10.77 -11.38
CA PHE A 31 1.71 -11.62 -10.79
C PHE A 31 1.22 -11.11 -9.43
N THR A 32 2.13 -10.54 -8.61
CA THR A 32 1.81 -10.10 -7.24
C THR A 32 1.47 -8.61 -7.14
N GLN A 33 1.74 -7.82 -8.17
CA GLN A 33 1.45 -6.38 -8.20
C GLN A 33 -0.04 -6.08 -7.97
N PRO A 34 -1.00 -6.78 -8.61
CA PRO A 34 -2.42 -6.52 -8.38
C PRO A 34 -2.84 -6.72 -6.92
N LEU A 35 -2.19 -7.63 -6.19
CA LEU A 35 -2.44 -7.84 -4.77
C LEU A 35 -1.90 -6.65 -3.93
N GLN A 36 -0.72 -6.13 -4.25
CA GLN A 36 -0.19 -4.95 -3.55
C GLN A 36 -1.10 -3.73 -3.75
N ASP A 37 -1.60 -3.54 -4.96
CA ASP A 37 -2.50 -2.45 -5.29
C ASP A 37 -3.83 -2.60 -4.53
N PHE A 38 -4.43 -3.80 -4.55
CA PHE A 38 -5.65 -4.09 -3.81
C PHE A 38 -5.49 -3.86 -2.30
N VAL A 39 -4.39 -4.30 -1.71
CA VAL A 39 -4.11 -4.12 -0.27
C VAL A 39 -3.88 -2.64 0.05
N ASN A 40 -3.17 -1.89 -0.80
CA ASN A 40 -2.96 -0.46 -0.62
C ASN A 40 -4.27 0.33 -0.69
N GLU A 41 -5.17 -0.02 -1.60
CA GLU A 41 -6.46 0.67 -1.74
C GLU A 41 -7.44 0.27 -0.64
N HIS A 42 -7.64 -1.03 -0.41
CA HIS A 42 -8.72 -1.50 0.44
C HIS A 42 -8.30 -1.73 1.89
N ALA A 43 -7.14 -2.34 2.15
CA ALA A 43 -6.73 -2.53 3.54
C ALA A 43 -6.26 -1.20 4.14
N TRP A 44 -5.32 -0.54 3.47
CA TRP A 44 -4.70 0.68 3.99
C TRP A 44 -5.41 1.98 3.63
N GLY A 45 -6.20 1.99 2.55
CA GLY A 45 -6.98 3.17 2.15
C GLY A 45 -8.43 3.16 2.60
N SER A 46 -8.89 2.09 3.28
CA SER A 46 -10.28 2.01 3.75
C SER A 46 -10.48 1.46 5.16
N VAL A 47 -9.71 0.43 5.58
CA VAL A 47 -9.90 -0.19 6.91
C VAL A 47 -9.01 0.48 7.96
N TRP A 48 -7.74 0.66 7.64
CA TRP A 48 -6.77 1.41 8.44
C TRP A 48 -6.82 2.90 8.12
#